data_AF-A0A841D389-F1
#
_entry.id   AF-A0A841D389-F1
#
_cell.length_a   1.000
_cell.length_b   1.000
_cell.length_c   1.000
_cell.angle_alpha   90.00
_cell.angle_beta   90.00
_cell.angle_gamma   90.00
#
_symmetry.space_group_name_H-M   'P 1'
#
loop_
_entity.id
_entity.type
_entity.pdbx_description
1 polymer ?
#
loop_
_entity_poly.entity_id
_entity_poly.type
_entity_poly.pdbx_seq_one_letter_code
_entity_poly.pdbx_strand_id
1 'polypeptide(L)'
;MLHRQVGSRETMRGQLEHLLEISGPSVSVQVLPLSCVRIGLLAGFAIATAEDRSEVAYFETAVHGITTGDPSEVAEAARLFDAIRMEALPVSMSAALIERTAEQRWT
;
A
#
# COMPACT_ATOMS: atom_id res chain seq x y z
N MET A 1 -10.92 -4.47 -4.49
CA MET A 1 -11.62 -3.73 -5.57
C MET A 1 -11.54 -2.24 -5.28
N LEU A 2 -11.17 -1.43 -6.26
CA LEU A 2 -10.94 0.03 -6.14
C LEU A 2 -12.23 0.82 -6.40
N HIS A 3 -13.33 0.39 -5.76
CA HIS A 3 -14.69 0.84 -6.07
C HIS A 3 -15.28 1.81 -5.05
N ARG A 4 -14.59 2.03 -3.93
CA ARG A 4 -15.03 3.00 -2.92
C ARG A 4 -14.71 4.40 -3.45
N GLN A 5 -15.75 5.20 -3.65
CA GLN A 5 -15.57 6.58 -4.07
C GLN A 5 -15.02 7.43 -2.91
N VAL A 6 -13.99 8.22 -3.21
CA VAL A 6 -13.47 9.28 -2.35
C VAL A 6 -13.46 10.56 -3.17
N GLY A 7 -14.14 11.61 -2.69
CA GLY A 7 -14.37 12.82 -3.50
C GLY A 7 -15.32 12.58 -4.68
N SER A 8 -15.01 13.13 -5.85
CA SER A 8 -15.80 12.97 -7.07
C SER A 8 -15.31 11.79 -7.93
N ARG A 9 -16.03 11.46 -9.01
CA ARG A 9 -15.56 10.46 -9.99
C ARG A 9 -14.28 10.90 -10.69
N GLU A 10 -14.21 12.16 -11.07
CA GLU A 10 -13.01 12.76 -11.67
C GLU A 10 -11.82 12.68 -10.71
N THR A 11 -12.03 12.97 -9.42
CA THR A 11 -11.00 12.79 -8.38
C THR A 11 -10.52 11.34 -8.31
N MET A 12 -11.43 10.37 -8.26
CA MET A 12 -11.06 8.95 -8.21
C MET A 12 -10.29 8.53 -9.46
N ARG A 13 -10.70 8.99 -10.65
CA ARG A 13 -9.98 8.69 -11.89
C ARG A 13 -8.56 9.26 -11.84
N GLY A 14 -8.42 10.54 -11.53
CA GLY A 14 -7.11 11.21 -11.43
C GLY A 14 -6.19 10.59 -10.37
N GLN A 15 -6.74 10.14 -9.24
CA GLN A 15 -5.98 9.41 -8.22
C GLN A 15 -5.41 8.09 -8.76
N LEU A 16 -6.22 7.30 -9.48
CA LEU A 16 -5.76 6.04 -10.07
C LEU A 16 -4.74 6.26 -11.19
N GLU A 17 -4.96 7.26 -12.05
CA GLU A 17 -4.03 7.66 -13.10
C GLU A 17 -2.68 8.12 -12.49
N HIS A 18 -2.71 8.90 -11.42
CA HIS A 18 -1.50 9.33 -10.74
C HIS A 18 -0.72 8.17 -10.11
N LEU A 19 -1.40 7.17 -9.54
CA LEU A 19 -0.73 5.96 -9.02
C LEU A 19 0.01 5.20 -10.13
N LEU A 20 -0.53 5.17 -11.35
CA LEU A 20 0.15 4.59 -12.51
C LEU A 20 1.35 5.45 -12.93
N GLU A 21 1.20 6.77 -12.93
CA GLU A 21 2.25 7.73 -13.31
C GLU A 21 3.48 7.63 -12.38
N ILE A 22 3.28 7.55 -11.07
CA ILE A 22 4.39 7.50 -10.09
C ILE A 22 5.03 6.12 -10.00
N SER A 23 4.40 5.07 -10.53
CA SER A 23 4.93 3.71 -10.48
C SER A 23 6.15 3.58 -11.39
N GLY A 24 7.24 3.01 -10.86
CA GLY A 24 8.51 2.93 -11.57
C GLY A 24 9.59 2.17 -10.79
N PRO A 25 10.88 2.34 -11.14
CA PRO A 25 11.98 1.59 -10.51
C PRO A 25 12.09 1.76 -9.00
N SER A 26 11.68 2.91 -8.47
CA SER A 26 11.75 3.26 -7.05
C SER A 26 10.41 3.16 -6.32
N VAL A 27 9.30 2.96 -7.03
CA VAL A 27 7.94 2.97 -6.46
C VAL A 27 7.15 1.84 -7.10
N SER A 28 6.72 0.88 -6.28
CA SER A 28 5.84 -0.21 -6.70
C SER A 28 4.47 -0.06 -6.06
N VAL A 29 3.42 -0.05 -6.88
CA VAL A 29 2.03 -0.06 -6.41
C VAL A 29 1.45 -1.45 -6.61
N GLN A 30 0.94 -2.06 -5.53
CA GLN A 30 0.30 -3.36 -5.57
C GLN A 30 -1.12 -3.27 -4.99
N VAL A 31 -2.04 -4.02 -5.60
CA VAL A 31 -3.43 -4.11 -5.14
C VAL A 31 -3.62 -5.40 -4.35
N LEU A 32 -4.02 -5.27 -3.09
CA LEU A 32 -4.45 -6.40 -2.26
C LEU A 32 -5.92 -6.75 -2.53
N PRO A 33 -6.25 -7.99 -2.96
CA PRO A 33 -7.63 -8.42 -3.12
C PRO A 33 -8.39 -8.48 -1.79
N LEU A 34 -9.68 -8.11 -1.80
CA LEU A 34 -10.53 -8.10 -0.60
C LEU A 34 -10.75 -9.49 0.00
N SER A 35 -10.58 -10.55 -0.80
CA SER A 35 -10.68 -11.95 -0.36
C SER A 35 -9.54 -12.39 0.57
N CYS A 36 -8.41 -11.68 0.55
CA CYS A 36 -7.20 -12.06 1.28
C CYS A 36 -7.08 -11.35 2.65
N VAL A 37 -8.10 -10.57 3.04
CA VAL A 37 -7.93 -9.59 4.12
C VAL A 37 -8.22 -10.20 5.49
N ARG A 38 -7.18 -10.71 6.14
CA ARG A 38 -7.20 -11.05 7.58
C ARG A 38 -6.22 -10.21 8.41
N ILE A 39 -5.21 -9.58 7.81
CA ILE A 39 -4.05 -9.01 8.52
C ILE A 39 -3.84 -7.50 8.23
N GLY A 40 -4.08 -7.04 7.00
CA GLY A 40 -3.76 -5.66 6.56
C GLY A 40 -4.83 -4.57 6.81
N LEU A 41 -5.79 -4.80 7.70
CA LEU A 41 -6.94 -3.89 7.91
C LEU A 41 -6.92 -3.12 9.24
N LEU A 42 -5.90 -3.31 10.09
CA LEU A 42 -5.87 -2.71 11.43
C LEU A 42 -5.36 -1.26 11.42
N ALA A 43 -4.25 -0.99 10.71
CA ALA A 43 -3.69 0.35 10.49
C ALA A 43 -2.56 0.29 9.43
N GLY A 44 -2.20 1.44 8.86
CA GLY A 44 -1.01 1.55 8.01
C GLY A 44 0.29 1.45 8.81
N PHE A 45 1.35 1.01 8.16
CA PHE A 45 2.70 1.04 8.72
C PHE A 45 3.75 1.23 7.62
N ALA A 46 4.93 1.68 7.99
CA ALA A 46 6.09 1.84 7.11
C ALA A 46 7.35 1.29 7.79
N ILE A 47 8.27 0.78 6.98
CA ILE A 47 9.60 0.34 7.41
C ILE A 47 10.61 1.16 6.61
N ALA A 48 11.61 1.71 7.28
CA ALA A 48 12.70 2.43 6.65
C ALA A 48 14.02 1.84 7.08
N THR A 49 14.90 1.62 6.11
CA THR A 49 16.30 1.23 6.34
C THR A 49 17.17 2.45 6.02
N ALA A 50 17.95 2.91 7.00
CA ALA A 50 18.88 4.02 6.84
C ALA A 50 20.18 3.58 6.13
N GLU A 51 21.00 4.55 5.74
CA GLU A 51 22.29 4.28 5.06
C GLU A 51 23.25 3.45 5.92
N ASP A 52 23.21 3.61 7.25
CA ASP A 52 23.99 2.85 8.21
C ASP A 52 23.41 1.45 8.50
N ARG A 53 22.35 1.07 7.78
CA ARG A 53 21.58 -0.18 7.91
C ARG A 53 20.77 -0.31 9.20
N SER A 54 20.63 0.76 9.98
CA SER A 54 19.61 0.79 11.03
C SER A 54 18.22 0.75 10.39
N GLU A 55 17.30 0.06 11.05
CA GLU A 55 15.91 -0.06 10.60
C GLU A 55 14.98 0.57 11.63
N VAL A 56 13.97 1.28 11.14
CA VAL A 56 12.91 1.86 11.96
C VAL A 56 11.56 1.51 11.37
N ALA A 57 10.59 1.27 12.24
CA ALA A 57 9.20 1.07 11.87
C ALA A 57 8.37 2.28 12.33
N TYR A 58 7.39 2.63 11.51
CA TYR A 58 6.35 3.59 11.83
C TYR A 58 5.00 2.88 11.79
N PHE A 59 4.23 2.97 12.87
CA PHE A 59 2.88 2.41 12.97
C PHE A 59 1.86 3.53 13.11
N GLU A 60 0.83 3.52 12.26
CA GLU A 60 -0.32 4.41 12.43
C GLU A 60 -1.21 3.91 13.57
N THR A 61 -1.73 4.83 14.36
CA THR A 61 -2.84 4.57 15.29
C THR A 61 -3.96 5.57 15.04
N ALA A 62 -5.09 5.38 15.72
CA ALA A 62 -6.23 6.28 15.58
C ALA A 62 -5.96 7.74 16.01
N VAL A 63 -4.95 7.98 16.87
CA VAL A 63 -4.71 9.30 17.48
C VAL A 63 -3.36 9.88 17.06
N HIS A 64 -2.30 9.08 17.03
CA HIS A 64 -0.96 9.51 16.61
C HIS A 64 -0.15 8.34 16.02
N GLY A 65 0.94 8.64 15.33
CA GLY A 65 1.90 7.62 14.91
C GLY A 65 2.85 7.19 16.03
N ILE A 66 3.42 5.99 15.91
CA ILE A 66 4.48 5.49 16.77
C ILE A 66 5.68 5.17 15.88
N THR A 67 6.84 5.77 16.16
CA THR A 67 8.11 5.44 15.51
C THR A 67 8.99 4.68 16.49
N THR A 68 9.51 3.53 16.07
CA THR A 68 10.31 2.64 16.92
C THR A 68 11.50 2.07 16.15
N GLY A 69 12.62 1.93 16.85
CA GLY A 69 13.81 1.21 16.41
C GLY A 69 14.02 -0.09 17.19
N ASP A 70 13.01 -0.54 17.95
CA ASP A 70 13.09 -1.82 18.65
C ASP A 70 13.20 -2.96 17.62
N PRO A 71 14.27 -3.78 17.66
CA PRO A 71 14.49 -4.81 16.66
C PRO A 71 13.36 -5.85 16.56
N SER A 72 12.65 -6.13 17.66
CA SER A 72 11.54 -7.09 17.68
C SER A 72 10.29 -6.53 16.99
N GLU A 73 10.00 -5.26 17.19
CA GLU A 73 8.88 -4.58 16.55
C GLU A 73 9.13 -4.36 15.05
N VAL A 74 10.36 -3.99 14.68
CA VAL A 74 10.78 -3.86 13.27
C VAL A 74 10.69 -5.21 12.56
N ALA A 75 11.18 -6.29 13.18
CA ALA A 75 11.09 -7.63 12.61
C ALA A 75 9.63 -8.09 12.43
N GLU A 76 8.74 -7.74 13.35
CA GLU A 76 7.31 -8.03 13.20
C GLU A 76 6.69 -7.26 12.03
N ALA A 77 6.98 -5.97 11.90
CA ALA A 77 6.53 -5.17 10.77
C ALA A 77 6.99 -5.77 9.43
N ALA A 78 8.25 -6.20 9.34
CA ALA A 78 8.80 -6.82 8.14
C ALA A 78 8.07 -8.14 7.79
N ARG A 79 7.81 -9.00 8.78
CA ARG A 79 7.03 -10.22 8.59
C ARG A 79 5.62 -9.94 8.08
N LEU A 80 4.94 -8.93 8.64
CA LEU A 80 3.61 -8.53 8.21
C LEU A 80 3.63 -7.95 6.78
N PHE A 81 4.65 -7.15 6.46
CA PHE A 81 4.83 -6.59 5.12
C PHE A 81 4.97 -7.70 4.07
N ASP A 82 5.83 -8.68 4.34
CA ASP A 82 6.03 -9.82 3.45
C ASP A 82 4.75 -10.65 3.27
N ALA A 83 4.02 -10.92 4.37
CA ALA A 83 2.75 -11.64 4.31
C ALA A 83 1.71 -10.89 3.45
N ILE A 84 1.59 -9.57 3.61
CA ILE A 84 0.69 -8.74 2.80
C ILE A 84 1.12 -8.76 1.33
N ARG A 85 2.42 -8.65 1.07
CA ARG A 85 2.98 -8.64 -0.27
C ARG A 85 2.76 -9.96 -1.01
N MET A 86 2.81 -11.10 -0.31
CA MET A 86 2.54 -12.42 -0.89
C MET A 86 1.10 -12.57 -1.37
N GLU A 87 0.15 -11.95 -0.69
CA GLU A 87 -1.28 -11.97 -1.04
C GLU A 87 -1.67 -10.89 -2.05
N ALA A 88 -0.83 -9.87 -2.22
CA ALA A 88 -1.07 -8.79 -3.17
C ALA A 88 -0.84 -9.25 -4.61
N LEU A 89 -1.59 -8.68 -5.55
CA LEU A 89 -1.38 -8.94 -6.97
C LEU A 89 0.05 -8.51 -7.38
N PRO A 90 0.69 -9.22 -8.33
CA PRO A 90 1.93 -8.75 -8.94
C PRO A 90 1.80 -7.31 -9.45
N VAL A 91 2.90 -6.55 -9.48
CA VAL A 91 2.90 -5.13 -9.86
C VAL A 91 2.24 -4.90 -11.23
N SER A 92 2.58 -5.72 -12.24
CA SER A 92 2.00 -5.60 -13.58
C SER A 92 0.48 -5.87 -13.60
N MET A 93 0.02 -6.85 -12.83
CA MET A 93 -1.41 -7.16 -12.72
C MET A 93 -2.17 -6.08 -11.93
N SER A 94 -1.51 -5.49 -10.93
CA SER A 94 -2.03 -4.36 -10.16
C SER A 94 -2.22 -3.13 -11.05
N ALA A 95 -1.21 -2.79 -11.87
CA ALA A 95 -1.30 -1.69 -12.83
C ALA A 95 -2.44 -1.89 -13.84
N ALA A 96 -2.54 -3.09 -14.44
CA ALA A 96 -3.63 -3.41 -15.38
C ALA A 96 -5.02 -3.32 -14.71
N LEU A 97 -5.14 -3.70 -13.44
CA LEU A 97 -6.39 -3.57 -12.69
C LEU A 97 -6.74 -2.11 -12.40
N ILE A 98 -5.74 -1.29 -12.03
CA ILE A 98 -5.90 0.15 -11.76
C ILE A 98 -6.37 0.86 -13.03
N GLU A 99 -5.67 0.67 -14.14
CA GLU A 99 -5.98 1.25 -15.46
C GLU A 99 -7.41 0.92 -15.89
N ARG A 100 -7.75 -0.37 -15.92
CA ARG A 100 -9.11 -0.81 -16.26
C ARG A 100 -10.18 -0.22 -15.35
N THR A 101 -9.90 -0.08 -14.06
CA THR A 101 -10.89 0.47 -13.11
C THR A 101 -11.09 1.97 -13.34
N ALA A 102 -10.03 2.72 -13.62
CA ALA A 102 -10.10 4.14 -13.95
C ALA A 102 -11.00 4.38 -15.18
N GLU A 103 -10.81 3.60 -16.24
CA GLU A 103 -11.58 3.73 -17.49
C GLU A 103 -13.04 3.26 -17.36
N GLN A 104 -13.26 2.09 -16.75
CA GLN A 104 -14.56 1.41 -16.82
C GLN A 104 -15.53 1.91 -15.73
N ARG A 105 -15.02 2.40 -14.60
CA ARG A 105 -15.85 2.70 -13.42
C ARG A 105 -15.91 4.16 -13.04
N TRP A 106 -14.82 4.91 -13.25
CA TRP A 106 -14.66 6.29 -12.80
C TRP A 106 -14.69 7.31 -13.94
N THR A 107 -15.29 6.92 -15.07
CA THR A 107 -15.73 7.80 -16.15
C THR A 107 -16.99 8.60 -15.81
#